data_AF-A0A499UBP1-F1
#
_entry.id   AF-A0A499UBP1-F1
#
_cell.length_a   1.000
_cell.length_b   1.000
_cell.length_c   1.000
_cell.angle_alpha   90.00
_cell.angle_beta   90.00
_cell.angle_gamma   90.00
#
_symmetry.space_group_name_H-M   'P 1'
#
loop_
_entity.id
_entity.type
_entity.pdbx_description
1 polymer ?
#
loop_
_entity_poly.entity_id
_entity_poly.type
_entity_poly.pdbx_seq_one_letter_code
_entity_poly.pdbx_strand_id
1 'polypeptide(L)'
;MDRPWRLPREEAALYLPEGGLGRAAMPSGVRVTLRTDSAALVCRYQADPAPRLNGPEERARLDVLCDGRPAATVELETHGGDAEFRCHGLPGRMATVELWLPFYHQFRLCGLSVEAGAALESEAPGRQPRWVHCGSSISQGRGAASPSRTWTALVARRAGWDLTSLALGASSCLEPMTARLMRDLPADLLTLCVGANLQALGSHNRDALVSALVGFVRTVREGHPTTPFAVMSTITAPEREEVPGPSGMTMRECRAHIRRAVTLLRDHGDTRLHYLHGPEVFGPACTRLMLEPEGADRLHPAAAGHPVLASRFTTLLHRARCVPILMTAAQ
;
A
#
# COMPACT_ATOMS: atom_id res chain seq x y z
N MET A 1 -8.48 20.08 12.35
CA MET A 1 -9.00 19.07 11.41
C MET A 1 -7.81 18.28 10.93
N ASP A 2 -7.75 17.01 11.30
CA ASP A 2 -6.57 16.20 11.04
C ASP A 2 -6.73 15.50 9.70
N ARG A 3 -5.85 15.86 8.76
CA ARG A 3 -5.71 15.18 7.47
C ARG A 3 -4.50 14.27 7.56
N PRO A 4 -4.64 12.94 7.47
CA PRO A 4 -3.48 12.07 7.33
C PRO A 4 -2.74 12.36 6.01
N TRP A 5 -1.43 12.52 6.11
CA TRP A 5 -0.52 12.59 4.97
C TRP A 5 0.41 11.37 4.98
N ARG A 6 0.62 10.78 3.81
CA ARG A 6 1.56 9.65 3.64
C ARG A 6 2.96 10.10 3.19
N LEU A 7 3.17 11.41 3.08
CA LEU A 7 4.44 12.08 2.83
C LEU A 7 4.62 13.20 3.85
N PRO A 8 5.85 13.65 4.14
CA PRO A 8 6.08 14.87 4.91
C PRO A 8 5.38 16.06 4.23
N ARG A 9 4.36 16.62 4.90
CA ARG A 9 3.45 17.60 4.29
C ARG A 9 4.18 18.84 3.75
N GLU A 10 5.12 19.35 4.51
CA GLU A 10 5.88 20.57 4.19
C GLU A 10 6.78 20.39 2.97
N GLU A 11 7.20 19.15 2.70
CA GLU A 11 8.09 18.79 1.59
C GLU A 11 7.36 18.06 0.46
N ALA A 12 6.04 17.89 0.52
CA ALA A 12 5.30 17.01 -0.41
C ALA A 12 5.52 17.37 -1.89
N ALA A 13 5.81 18.64 -2.20
CA ALA A 13 6.14 19.10 -3.55
C ALA A 13 7.48 18.56 -4.07
N LEU A 14 8.44 18.23 -3.20
CA LEU A 14 9.70 17.59 -3.59
C LEU A 14 9.49 16.16 -4.09
N TYR A 15 8.44 15.49 -3.61
CA TYR A 15 8.08 14.13 -4.02
C TYR A 15 7.21 14.10 -5.27
N LEU A 16 6.40 15.13 -5.47
CA LEU A 16 5.40 15.22 -6.54
C LEU A 16 5.48 16.61 -7.21
N PRO A 17 6.59 16.92 -7.92
CA PRO A 17 6.87 18.27 -8.42
C PRO A 17 5.92 18.71 -9.54
N GLU A 18 5.48 17.78 -10.38
CA GLU A 18 4.52 18.03 -11.47
C GLU A 18 3.05 18.07 -10.99
N GLY A 19 2.85 18.17 -9.67
CA GLY A 19 1.53 18.15 -9.03
C GLY A 19 1.07 16.76 -8.58
N GLY A 20 -0.19 16.67 -8.18
CA GLY A 20 -0.74 15.44 -7.59
C GLY A 20 -0.53 15.32 -6.09
N LEU A 21 -0.20 16.41 -5.38
CA LEU A 21 -0.13 16.49 -3.91
C LEU A 21 -1.34 15.86 -3.20
N GLY A 22 -2.52 15.95 -3.82
CA GLY A 22 -3.73 15.30 -3.32
C GLY A 22 -3.61 13.79 -3.15
N ARG A 23 -2.74 13.10 -3.92
CA ARG A 23 -2.46 11.67 -3.77
C ARG A 23 -1.76 11.34 -2.46
N ALA A 24 -0.88 12.24 -2.00
CA ALA A 24 -0.20 12.10 -0.71
C ALA A 24 -1.18 12.23 0.48
N ALA A 25 -2.29 12.92 0.25
CA ALA A 25 -3.39 13.09 1.19
C ALA A 25 -4.50 12.03 1.09
N MET A 26 -4.39 11.05 0.18
CA MET A 26 -5.29 9.88 0.14
C MET A 26 -4.77 8.83 1.14
N PRO A 27 -5.51 8.46 2.19
CA PRO A 27 -5.00 7.67 3.31
C PRO A 27 -4.99 6.15 3.08
N SER A 28 -4.55 5.69 1.90
CA SER A 28 -4.40 4.26 1.63
C SER A 28 -3.50 3.58 2.67
N GLY A 29 -4.05 2.58 3.36
CA GLY A 29 -3.35 1.83 4.42
C GLY A 29 -3.30 2.53 5.78
N VAL A 30 -3.84 3.75 5.91
CA VAL A 30 -3.95 4.45 7.20
C VAL A 30 -5.20 3.98 7.93
N ARG A 31 -5.07 3.82 9.24
CA ARG A 31 -6.18 3.49 10.15
C ARG A 31 -6.14 4.37 11.38
N VAL A 32 -7.32 4.64 11.93
CA VAL A 32 -7.47 5.26 13.26
C VAL A 32 -7.88 4.16 14.22
N THR A 33 -7.13 4.00 15.32
CA THR A 33 -7.41 2.98 16.32
C THR A 33 -7.74 3.59 17.67
N LEU A 34 -8.75 3.04 18.32
CA LEU A 34 -9.13 3.36 19.70
C LEU A 34 -9.57 2.09 20.42
N ARG A 35 -9.61 2.13 21.74
CA ARG A 35 -10.22 1.10 22.58
C ARG A 35 -11.43 1.68 23.27
N THR A 36 -12.56 0.99 23.20
CA THR A 36 -13.80 1.43 23.85
C THR A 36 -14.71 0.26 24.16
N ASP A 37 -15.56 0.41 25.17
CA ASP A 37 -16.65 -0.50 25.51
C ASP A 37 -18.02 -0.06 24.98
N SER A 38 -18.07 1.01 24.19
CA SER A 38 -19.32 1.47 23.58
C SER A 38 -19.89 0.46 22.59
N ALA A 39 -21.22 0.42 22.48
CA ALA A 39 -21.96 -0.34 21.48
C ALA A 39 -22.16 0.45 20.17
N ALA A 40 -21.80 1.74 20.13
CA ALA A 40 -21.87 2.56 18.94
C ALA A 40 -20.75 3.62 18.85
N LEU A 41 -20.40 4.00 17.63
CA LEU A 41 -19.45 5.08 17.34
C LEU A 41 -20.07 6.04 16.34
N VAL A 42 -19.84 7.34 16.54
CA VAL A 42 -20.14 8.39 15.57
C VAL A 42 -18.82 8.94 15.03
N CYS A 43 -18.73 9.06 13.71
CA CYS A 43 -17.58 9.63 13.02
C CYS A 43 -18.01 10.81 12.17
N ARG A 44 -17.47 12.00 12.49
CA ARG A 44 -17.61 13.22 11.69
C ARG A 44 -16.38 13.39 10.82
N TYR A 45 -16.58 13.68 9.55
CA TYR A 45 -15.51 13.73 8.56
C TYR A 45 -15.80 14.70 7.42
N GLN A 46 -14.77 14.98 6.64
CA GLN A 46 -14.90 15.54 5.30
C GLN A 46 -14.15 14.63 4.33
N ALA A 47 -14.74 14.36 3.16
CA ALA A 47 -14.06 13.61 2.12
C ALA A 47 -14.21 14.28 0.75
N ASP A 48 -13.13 14.30 -0.02
CA ASP A 48 -13.11 14.79 -1.39
C ASP A 48 -13.31 13.61 -2.36
N PRO A 49 -13.94 13.82 -3.53
CA PRO A 49 -14.17 12.75 -4.50
C PRO A 49 -12.84 12.17 -5.01
N ALA A 50 -12.89 10.91 -5.46
CA ALA A 50 -11.75 10.31 -6.12
C ALA A 50 -11.40 11.08 -7.41
N PRO A 51 -10.12 11.12 -7.82
CA PRO A 51 -9.77 11.60 -9.14
C PRO A 51 -10.41 10.70 -10.20
N ARG A 52 -10.49 11.17 -11.45
CA ARG A 52 -10.87 10.30 -12.56
C ARG A 52 -9.84 9.17 -12.70
N LEU A 53 -10.33 7.93 -12.67
CA LEU A 53 -9.53 6.72 -12.80
C LEU A 53 -9.96 5.92 -14.03
N ASN A 54 -9.04 5.19 -14.66
CA ASN A 54 -9.36 4.31 -15.78
C ASN A 54 -10.05 3.04 -15.30
N GLY A 55 -11.15 2.60 -15.90
CA GLY A 55 -11.95 1.47 -15.39
C GLY A 55 -13.13 1.94 -14.52
N PRO A 56 -13.76 1.03 -13.78
CA PRO A 56 -14.93 1.33 -12.95
C PRO A 56 -14.68 2.46 -11.96
N GLU A 57 -15.75 3.21 -11.66
CA GLU A 57 -15.76 4.28 -10.66
C GLU A 57 -15.38 3.75 -9.28
N GLU A 58 -14.55 4.51 -8.57
CA GLU A 58 -14.09 4.16 -7.24
C GLU A 58 -15.08 4.66 -6.20
N ARG A 59 -15.58 3.74 -5.36
CA ARG A 59 -16.60 4.07 -4.35
C ARG A 59 -15.92 4.42 -3.03
N ALA A 60 -16.26 5.59 -2.48
CA ALA A 60 -15.74 6.02 -1.19
C ALA A 60 -16.24 5.12 -0.06
N ARG A 61 -15.34 4.33 0.52
CA ARG A 61 -15.66 3.40 1.60
C ARG A 61 -14.70 3.55 2.76
N LEU A 62 -15.20 3.29 3.96
CA LEU A 62 -14.44 3.15 5.20
C LEU A 62 -14.85 1.84 5.87
N ASP A 63 -13.88 1.04 6.33
CA ASP A 63 -14.19 -0.17 7.09
C ASP A 63 -14.03 0.08 8.59
N VAL A 64 -14.97 -0.42 9.39
CA VAL A 64 -14.87 -0.49 10.84
C VAL A 64 -14.60 -1.93 11.24
N LEU A 65 -13.51 -2.17 11.96
CA LEU A 65 -13.15 -3.48 12.51
C LEU A 65 -13.21 -3.43 14.04
N CYS A 66 -13.56 -4.55 14.65
CA CYS A 66 -13.52 -4.77 16.10
C CYS A 66 -12.70 -6.03 16.41
N ASP A 67 -11.65 -5.89 17.22
CA ASP A 67 -10.69 -6.95 17.52
C ASP A 67 -10.19 -7.66 16.23
N GLY A 68 -9.86 -6.86 15.21
CA GLY A 68 -9.40 -7.32 13.90
C GLY A 68 -10.47 -7.97 13.01
N ARG A 69 -11.74 -8.08 13.45
CA ARG A 69 -12.86 -8.63 12.67
C ARG A 69 -13.71 -7.52 12.05
N PRO A 70 -14.16 -7.65 10.79
CA PRO A 70 -15.05 -6.66 10.17
C PRO A 70 -16.36 -6.51 10.96
N ALA A 71 -16.72 -5.27 11.28
CA ALA A 71 -18.00 -4.91 11.91
C ALA A 71 -18.91 -4.17 10.92
N ALA A 72 -18.36 -3.24 10.13
CA ALA A 72 -19.11 -2.52 9.10
C ALA A 72 -18.22 -2.09 7.93
N THR A 73 -18.83 -1.88 6.76
CA THR A 73 -18.26 -1.10 5.66
C THR A 73 -19.25 0.03 5.38
N VAL A 74 -18.79 1.27 5.59
CA VAL A 74 -19.60 2.48 5.43
C VAL A 74 -19.27 3.11 4.09
N GLU A 75 -20.29 3.50 3.34
CA GLU A 75 -20.13 4.34 2.15
C GLU A 75 -20.12 5.80 2.56
N LEU A 76 -19.12 6.53 2.09
CA LEU A 76 -18.88 7.91 2.48
C LEU A 76 -19.47 8.89 1.46
N GLU A 77 -19.96 10.01 1.97
CA GLU A 77 -20.26 11.18 1.15
C GLU A 77 -18.97 11.92 0.81
N THR A 78 -18.80 12.30 -0.45
CA THR A 78 -17.54 12.91 -0.94
C THR A 78 -17.77 14.25 -1.62
N HIS A 79 -18.55 15.12 -0.99
CA HIS A 79 -18.86 16.45 -1.50
C HIS A 79 -17.92 17.54 -0.93
N GLY A 80 -16.88 17.16 -0.17
CA GLY A 80 -15.92 18.07 0.47
C GLY A 80 -16.42 18.80 1.72
N GLY A 81 -17.73 18.74 1.98
CA GLY A 81 -18.38 19.30 3.16
C GLY A 81 -18.36 18.36 4.36
N ASP A 82 -18.93 18.85 5.48
CA ASP A 82 -19.06 18.08 6.71
C ASP A 82 -20.12 16.99 6.53
N ALA A 83 -19.73 15.75 6.86
CA ALA A 83 -20.58 14.59 6.86
C ALA A 83 -20.38 13.78 8.15
N GLU A 84 -21.35 12.92 8.47
CA GLU A 84 -21.31 12.06 9.64
C GLU A 84 -21.86 10.68 9.29
N PHE A 85 -21.29 9.64 9.92
CA PHE A 85 -21.94 8.34 9.99
C PHE A 85 -21.95 7.81 11.41
N ARG A 86 -22.94 6.96 11.71
CA ARG A 86 -23.02 6.21 12.97
C ARG A 86 -22.86 4.72 12.69
N CYS A 87 -21.90 4.11 13.36
CA CYS A 87 -21.71 2.66 13.37
C CYS A 87 -22.35 2.09 14.64
N HIS A 88 -23.37 1.26 14.48
CA HIS A 88 -24.01 0.52 15.56
C HIS A 88 -23.45 -0.91 15.64
N GLY A 89 -23.80 -1.64 16.70
CA GLY A 89 -23.47 -3.06 16.82
C GLY A 89 -22.00 -3.31 17.14
N LEU A 90 -21.31 -2.32 17.73
CA LEU A 90 -20.02 -2.56 18.36
C LEU A 90 -20.20 -3.49 19.56
N PRO A 91 -19.15 -4.15 20.05
CA PRO A 91 -19.33 -5.31 20.93
C PRO A 91 -19.85 -5.03 22.34
N GLY A 92 -20.00 -3.76 22.77
CA GLY A 92 -20.51 -3.41 24.11
C GLY A 92 -19.61 -3.86 25.27
N ARG A 93 -18.36 -4.20 24.97
CA ARG A 93 -17.30 -4.54 25.91
C ARG A 93 -16.03 -3.88 25.42
N MET A 94 -15.04 -3.71 26.30
CA MET A 94 -13.76 -3.16 25.91
C MET A 94 -13.14 -3.97 24.75
N ALA A 95 -13.02 -3.31 23.60
CA ALA A 95 -12.52 -3.88 22.35
C ALA A 95 -11.68 -2.86 21.60
N THR A 96 -10.75 -3.35 20.77
CA THR A 96 -10.01 -2.48 19.84
C THR A 96 -10.90 -2.22 18.63
N VAL A 97 -11.17 -0.95 18.33
CA VAL A 97 -11.93 -0.50 17.16
C VAL A 97 -10.98 0.20 16.19
N GLU A 98 -10.94 -0.28 14.94
CA GLU A 98 -10.11 0.29 13.88
C GLU A 98 -11.00 0.85 12.75
N LEU A 99 -10.75 2.11 12.38
CA LEU A 99 -11.35 2.74 11.20
C LEU A 99 -10.31 2.76 10.07
N TRP A 100 -10.49 1.90 9.08
CA TRP A 100 -9.63 1.83 7.90
C TRP A 100 -10.09 2.82 6.84
N LEU A 101 -9.27 3.83 6.59
CA LEU A 101 -9.62 5.03 5.81
C LEU A 101 -9.63 4.76 4.30
N PRO A 102 -10.38 5.54 3.50
CA PRO A 102 -10.49 5.33 2.05
C PRO A 102 -9.14 5.46 1.34
N PHE A 103 -8.92 4.68 0.27
CA PHE A 103 -7.61 4.63 -0.39
C PHE A 103 -7.42 5.55 -1.62
N TYR A 104 -8.50 6.10 -2.18
CA TYR A 104 -8.48 7.03 -3.33
C TYR A 104 -9.18 8.37 -3.09
N HIS A 105 -9.64 8.62 -1.86
CA HIS A 105 -10.32 9.85 -1.47
C HIS A 105 -9.47 10.59 -0.47
N GLN A 106 -9.37 11.92 -0.55
CA GLN A 106 -8.81 12.67 0.57
C GLN A 106 -9.83 12.63 1.70
N PHE A 107 -9.37 12.39 2.93
CA PHE A 107 -10.23 12.25 4.10
C PHE A 107 -9.68 13.13 5.23
N ARG A 108 -10.57 13.81 5.95
CA ARG A 108 -10.24 14.58 7.14
C ARG A 108 -11.11 14.08 8.28
N LEU A 109 -10.50 13.74 9.41
CA LEU A 109 -11.23 13.38 10.61
C LEU A 109 -11.60 14.67 11.36
N CYS A 110 -12.90 14.90 11.54
CA CYS A 110 -13.45 16.06 12.24
C CYS A 110 -13.88 15.74 13.68
N GLY A 111 -14.15 14.47 13.98
CA GLY A 111 -14.32 14.00 15.35
C GLY A 111 -14.79 12.54 15.42
N LEU A 112 -14.45 11.89 16.54
CA LEU A 112 -15.00 10.59 16.92
C LEU A 112 -15.74 10.76 18.25
N SER A 113 -16.87 10.10 18.39
CA SER A 113 -17.67 10.12 19.61
C SER A 113 -18.23 8.74 19.89
N VAL A 114 -18.23 8.36 21.16
CA VAL A 114 -18.78 7.10 21.68
C VAL A 114 -19.99 7.40 22.56
N GLU A 115 -20.71 6.38 22.99
CA GLU A 115 -21.86 6.56 23.88
C GLU A 115 -21.46 7.21 25.22
N ALA A 116 -22.38 7.99 25.79
CA ALA A 116 -22.14 8.63 27.08
C ALA A 116 -21.88 7.57 28.16
N GLY A 117 -20.78 7.75 28.91
CA GLY A 117 -20.36 6.82 29.96
C GLY A 117 -19.49 5.66 29.47
N ALA A 118 -19.32 5.47 28.15
CA ALA A 118 -18.37 4.50 27.62
C ALA A 118 -16.92 4.94 27.86
N ALA A 119 -16.05 3.98 28.17
CA ALA A 119 -14.62 4.20 28.29
C ALA A 119 -13.99 4.44 26.91
N LEU A 120 -12.98 5.30 26.87
CA LEU A 120 -12.17 5.56 25.69
C LEU A 120 -10.68 5.53 26.07
N GLU A 121 -9.95 4.59 25.51
CA GLU A 121 -8.52 4.38 25.75
C GLU A 121 -7.75 4.53 24.44
N SER A 122 -6.57 5.16 24.50
CA SER A 122 -5.61 5.10 23.40
C SER A 122 -5.03 3.70 23.31
N GLU A 123 -4.90 3.15 22.10
CA GLU A 123 -4.09 1.95 21.91
C GLU A 123 -2.62 2.31 22.16
N ALA A 124 -1.97 1.59 23.09
CA ALA A 124 -0.54 1.77 23.32
C ALA A 124 0.22 1.47 22.01
N PRO A 125 1.32 2.19 21.68
CA PRO A 125 2.11 1.92 20.49
C PRO A 125 2.43 0.43 20.39
N GLY A 126 1.93 -0.21 19.34
CA GLY A 126 2.10 -1.64 19.16
C GLY A 126 3.57 -2.00 18.99
N ARG A 127 4.00 -3.14 19.56
CA ARG A 127 5.32 -3.75 19.28
C ARG A 127 5.33 -4.55 17.96
N GLN A 128 4.39 -4.23 17.07
CA GLN A 128 4.18 -4.92 15.81
C GLN A 128 5.36 -4.60 14.87
N PRO A 129 5.88 -5.59 14.11
CA PRO A 129 6.88 -5.30 13.10
C PRO A 129 6.38 -4.25 12.10
N ARG A 130 7.18 -3.23 11.86
CA ARG A 130 6.89 -2.13 10.94
C ARG A 130 7.21 -2.56 9.52
N TRP A 131 6.22 -2.49 8.65
CA TRP A 131 6.34 -2.82 7.24
C TRP A 131 6.16 -1.57 6.39
N VAL A 132 7.25 -1.10 5.78
CA VAL A 132 7.21 0.00 4.80
C VAL A 132 7.11 -0.60 3.40
N HIS A 133 6.04 -0.27 2.69
CA HIS A 133 5.76 -0.74 1.33
C HIS A 133 5.69 0.41 0.34
N CYS A 134 6.55 0.41 -0.68
CA CYS A 134 6.43 1.26 -1.85
C CYS A 134 5.82 0.47 -3.03
N GLY A 135 4.87 1.06 -3.74
CA GLY A 135 4.19 0.38 -4.84
C GLY A 135 3.36 1.33 -5.71
N SER A 136 2.69 0.75 -6.69
CA SER A 136 1.84 1.49 -7.64
C SER A 136 0.36 1.52 -7.20
N SER A 137 -0.54 1.90 -8.11
CA SER A 137 -1.99 1.83 -7.96
C SER A 137 -2.53 0.44 -7.58
N ILE A 138 -1.84 -0.62 -7.98
CA ILE A 138 -2.14 -2.00 -7.54
C ILE A 138 -2.04 -2.12 -6.01
N SER A 139 -1.06 -1.44 -5.43
CA SER A 139 -0.76 -1.44 -3.99
C SER A 139 -1.51 -0.37 -3.22
N GLN A 140 -1.89 0.71 -3.89
CA GLN A 140 -2.78 1.71 -3.31
C GLN A 140 -4.18 1.14 -3.05
N GLY A 141 -4.61 0.14 -3.82
CA GLY A 141 -5.84 -0.60 -3.56
C GLY A 141 -6.85 -0.58 -4.69
N ARG A 142 -6.47 -0.20 -5.91
CA ARG A 142 -7.41 -0.18 -7.03
C ARG A 142 -8.02 -1.56 -7.27
N GLY A 143 -9.35 -1.62 -7.30
CA GLY A 143 -10.11 -2.85 -7.46
C GLY A 143 -10.35 -3.63 -6.15
N ALA A 144 -9.80 -3.15 -5.03
CA ALA A 144 -10.07 -3.73 -3.73
C ALA A 144 -11.53 -3.53 -3.34
N ALA A 145 -12.06 -4.50 -2.62
CA ALA A 145 -13.46 -4.52 -2.26
C ALA A 145 -13.81 -3.48 -1.17
N SER A 146 -12.82 -3.09 -0.34
CA SER A 146 -12.89 -2.03 0.67
C SER A 146 -11.49 -1.80 1.29
N PRO A 147 -11.25 -0.73 2.08
CA PRO A 147 -9.91 -0.38 2.56
C PRO A 147 -9.16 -1.46 3.36
N SER A 148 -9.82 -2.17 4.26
CA SER A 148 -9.21 -3.26 5.04
C SER A 148 -8.99 -4.54 4.23
N ARG A 149 -9.44 -4.54 2.95
CA ARG A 149 -9.39 -5.66 2.00
C ARG A 149 -8.48 -5.38 0.78
N THR A 150 -7.69 -4.32 0.81
CA THR A 150 -6.54 -4.18 -0.09
C THR A 150 -5.54 -5.30 0.20
N TRP A 151 -4.70 -5.67 -0.77
CA TRP A 151 -3.80 -6.82 -0.58
C TRP A 151 -2.75 -6.52 0.51
N THR A 152 -2.30 -5.27 0.59
CA THR A 152 -1.37 -4.80 1.63
C THR A 152 -2.04 -4.81 3.00
N ALA A 153 -3.28 -4.31 3.14
CA ALA A 153 -4.03 -4.40 4.39
C ALA A 153 -4.25 -5.86 4.84
N LEU A 154 -4.58 -6.75 3.90
CA LEU A 154 -4.78 -8.18 4.20
C LEU A 154 -3.48 -8.85 4.66
N VAL A 155 -2.34 -8.54 4.05
CA VAL A 155 -1.03 -9.05 4.50
C VAL A 155 -0.73 -8.54 5.90
N ALA A 156 -0.83 -7.23 6.12
CA ALA A 156 -0.52 -6.58 7.39
C ALA A 156 -1.36 -7.16 8.54
N ARG A 157 -2.69 -7.25 8.35
CA ARG A 157 -3.61 -7.80 9.35
C ARG A 157 -3.38 -9.27 9.65
N ARG A 158 -3.09 -10.10 8.64
CA ARG A 158 -2.84 -11.54 8.83
C ARG A 158 -1.50 -11.82 9.51
N ALA A 159 -0.51 -10.97 9.27
CA ALA A 159 0.83 -11.12 9.83
C ALA A 159 1.04 -10.35 11.14
N GLY A 160 0.09 -9.49 11.54
CA GLY A 160 0.23 -8.61 12.70
C GLY A 160 1.32 -7.56 12.51
N TRP A 161 1.47 -7.04 11.29
CA TRP A 161 2.46 -6.02 10.94
C TRP A 161 1.82 -4.64 10.85
N ASP A 162 2.57 -3.61 11.22
CA ASP A 162 2.15 -2.22 11.10
C ASP A 162 2.56 -1.66 9.73
N LEU A 163 1.58 -1.48 8.85
CA LEU A 163 1.79 -1.06 7.47
C LEU A 163 1.97 0.46 7.37
N THR A 164 3.08 0.88 6.75
CA THR A 164 3.23 2.20 6.14
C THR A 164 3.23 2.07 4.62
N SER A 165 2.14 2.48 3.98
CA SER A 165 1.97 2.40 2.53
C SER A 165 2.41 3.68 1.82
N LEU A 166 3.49 3.62 1.07
CA LEU A 166 3.96 4.65 0.15
C LEU A 166 3.46 4.44 -1.28
N ALA A 167 2.34 3.72 -1.45
CA ALA A 167 1.73 3.50 -2.75
C ALA A 167 0.91 4.72 -3.20
N LEU A 168 1.52 5.60 -4.01
CA LEU A 168 0.95 6.88 -4.45
C LEU A 168 0.42 6.83 -5.90
N GLY A 169 -0.10 5.66 -6.31
CA GLY A 169 -0.78 5.51 -7.59
C GLY A 169 0.19 5.29 -8.74
N ALA A 170 0.27 6.24 -9.67
CA ALA A 170 1.09 6.09 -10.88
C ALA A 170 2.57 6.48 -10.71
N SER A 171 3.03 6.75 -9.48
CA SER A 171 4.37 7.26 -9.16
C SER A 171 5.27 6.19 -8.50
N SER A 172 5.31 4.99 -9.07
CA SER A 172 6.28 3.95 -8.68
C SER A 172 7.34 3.84 -9.78
N CYS A 173 8.15 4.89 -9.89
CA CYS A 173 9.14 5.07 -10.95
C CYS A 173 10.59 5.16 -10.42
N LEU A 174 10.84 4.70 -9.19
CA LEU A 174 12.17 4.73 -8.55
C LEU A 174 12.64 6.17 -8.23
N GLU A 175 11.71 7.02 -7.81
CA GLU A 175 11.96 8.40 -7.45
C GLU A 175 12.96 8.49 -6.28
N PRO A 176 14.04 9.29 -6.38
CA PRO A 176 15.04 9.42 -5.32
C PRO A 176 14.46 9.89 -3.98
N MET A 177 13.46 10.78 -4.01
CA MET A 177 12.79 11.25 -2.79
C MET A 177 12.02 10.12 -2.09
N THR A 178 11.40 9.21 -2.85
CA THR A 178 10.77 8.01 -2.27
C THR A 178 11.80 7.09 -1.62
N ALA A 179 12.99 6.92 -2.22
CA ALA A 179 14.08 6.16 -1.61
C ALA A 179 14.55 6.78 -0.29
N ARG A 180 14.70 8.12 -0.24
CA ARG A 180 15.06 8.86 0.98
C ARG A 180 14.00 8.73 2.06
N LEU A 181 12.73 8.81 1.71
CA LEU A 181 11.66 8.59 2.69
C LEU A 181 11.68 7.14 3.23
N MET A 182 11.87 6.15 2.37
CA MET A 182 12.03 4.76 2.82
C MET A 182 13.28 4.56 3.71
N ARG A 183 14.37 5.27 3.42
CA ARG A 183 15.59 5.29 4.24
C ARG A 183 15.31 5.84 5.64
N ASP A 184 14.54 6.93 5.74
CA ASP A 184 14.33 7.66 6.99
C ASP A 184 13.18 7.07 7.83
N LEU A 185 12.22 6.37 7.21
CA LEU A 185 11.13 5.72 7.92
C LEU A 185 11.62 4.50 8.71
N PRO A 186 11.16 4.33 9.96
CA PRO A 186 11.44 3.11 10.72
C PRO A 186 10.80 1.88 10.06
N ALA A 187 11.60 0.84 9.80
CA ALA A 187 11.14 -0.36 9.12
C ALA A 187 11.84 -1.63 9.65
N ASP A 188 11.05 -2.67 9.89
CA ASP A 188 11.53 -4.02 10.20
C ASP A 188 11.38 -4.95 8.97
N LEU A 189 10.61 -4.53 7.97
CA LEU A 189 10.52 -5.09 6.63
C LEU A 189 10.31 -3.97 5.60
N LEU A 190 11.08 -4.01 4.52
CA LEU A 190 10.94 -3.12 3.37
C LEU A 190 10.46 -3.91 2.17
N THR A 191 9.49 -3.37 1.41
CA THR A 191 9.14 -3.97 0.11
C THR A 191 8.87 -2.90 -0.96
N LEU A 192 9.31 -3.19 -2.18
CA LEU A 192 9.13 -2.35 -3.37
C LEU A 192 8.42 -3.16 -4.47
N CYS A 193 7.28 -2.68 -4.96
CA CYS A 193 6.59 -3.21 -6.12
C CYS A 193 6.72 -2.26 -7.31
N VAL A 194 7.42 -2.70 -8.37
CA VAL A 194 7.82 -1.81 -9.48
C VAL A 194 7.74 -2.51 -10.85
N GLY A 195 7.55 -1.75 -11.93
CA GLY A 195 7.52 -2.24 -13.31
C GLY A 195 6.44 -1.59 -14.17
N ALA A 196 5.17 -1.66 -13.75
CA ALA A 196 4.04 -1.18 -14.54
C ALA A 196 4.14 0.30 -14.90
N ASN A 197 4.53 1.16 -13.95
CA ASN A 197 4.68 2.58 -14.23
C ASN A 197 5.94 2.88 -15.04
N LEU A 198 7.02 2.11 -14.85
CA LEU A 198 8.23 2.21 -15.68
C LEU A 198 7.90 1.93 -17.16
N GLN A 199 7.17 0.84 -17.43
CA GLN A 199 6.76 0.47 -18.79
C GLN A 199 5.75 1.47 -19.35
N ALA A 200 4.71 1.83 -18.59
CA ALA A 200 3.62 2.66 -19.08
C ALA A 200 4.06 4.10 -19.37
N LEU A 201 4.96 4.65 -18.55
CA LEU A 201 5.41 6.04 -18.66
C LEU A 201 6.74 6.16 -19.42
N GLY A 202 7.43 5.05 -19.68
CA GLY A 202 8.76 5.08 -20.27
C GLY A 202 9.79 5.84 -19.42
N SER A 203 9.60 5.91 -18.10
CA SER A 203 10.41 6.77 -17.21
C SER A 203 11.89 6.39 -17.17
N HIS A 204 12.21 5.14 -17.57
CA HIS A 204 13.56 4.65 -17.72
C HIS A 204 13.66 3.83 -19.02
N ASN A 205 14.81 3.92 -19.70
CA ASN A 205 15.17 3.02 -20.79
C ASN A 205 15.95 1.80 -20.26
N ARG A 206 16.32 0.90 -21.18
CA ARG A 206 17.01 -0.36 -20.88
C ARG A 206 18.35 -0.17 -20.16
N ASP A 207 19.05 0.92 -20.46
CA ASP A 207 20.39 1.21 -19.93
C ASP A 207 20.32 1.88 -18.55
N ALA A 208 19.31 2.72 -18.33
CA ALA A 208 19.15 3.49 -17.10
C ALA A 208 18.48 2.69 -15.97
N LEU A 209 17.56 1.77 -16.28
CA LEU A 209 16.73 1.10 -15.28
C LEU A 209 17.55 0.34 -14.23
N VAL A 210 18.56 -0.41 -14.65
CA VAL A 210 19.40 -1.18 -13.72
C VAL A 210 20.12 -0.24 -12.75
N SER A 211 20.72 0.83 -13.27
CA SER A 211 21.44 1.83 -12.47
C SER A 211 20.50 2.57 -11.50
N ALA A 212 19.31 2.97 -11.97
CA ALA A 212 18.32 3.64 -11.13
C ALA A 212 17.86 2.76 -9.96
N LEU A 213 17.60 1.48 -10.20
CA LEU A 213 17.22 0.55 -9.12
C LEU A 213 18.40 0.27 -8.16
N VAL A 214 19.63 0.20 -8.67
CA VAL A 214 20.83 0.12 -7.82
C VAL A 214 20.92 1.34 -6.90
N GLY A 215 20.80 2.54 -7.45
CA GLY A 215 20.80 3.79 -6.68
C GLY A 215 19.68 3.83 -5.64
N PHE A 216 18.45 3.50 -6.04
CA PHE A 216 17.30 3.44 -5.14
C PHE A 216 17.56 2.52 -3.94
N VAL A 217 18.01 1.28 -4.19
CA VAL A 217 18.27 0.32 -3.11
C VAL A 217 19.44 0.78 -2.23
N ARG A 218 20.53 1.30 -2.82
CA ARG A 218 21.67 1.81 -2.05
C ARG A 218 21.26 2.95 -1.11
N THR A 219 20.43 3.89 -1.58
CA THR A 219 19.89 4.97 -0.74
C THR A 219 19.04 4.42 0.40
N VAL A 220 18.17 3.44 0.15
CA VAL A 220 17.39 2.81 1.24
C VAL A 220 18.30 2.11 2.25
N ARG A 221 19.37 1.45 1.78
CA ARG A 221 20.36 0.76 2.62
C ARG A 221 21.19 1.66 3.51
N GLU A 222 21.33 2.96 3.20
CA GLU A 222 21.98 3.93 4.10
C GLU A 222 21.29 4.00 5.47
N GLY A 223 19.97 3.85 5.53
CA GLY A 223 19.18 3.84 6.76
C GLY A 223 18.88 2.43 7.27
N HIS A 224 18.94 1.42 6.39
CA HIS A 224 18.53 0.05 6.67
C HIS A 224 19.58 -0.99 6.22
N PRO A 225 20.78 -1.06 6.83
CA PRO A 225 21.87 -1.89 6.33
C PRO A 225 21.55 -3.40 6.30
N THR A 226 20.70 -3.89 7.20
CA THR A 226 20.42 -5.34 7.37
C THR A 226 18.93 -5.71 7.35
N THR A 227 18.03 -4.71 7.30
CA THR A 227 16.58 -4.92 7.25
C THR A 227 16.21 -5.78 6.03
N PRO A 228 15.38 -6.82 6.17
CA PRO A 228 14.95 -7.60 5.00
C PRO A 228 14.25 -6.69 3.98
N PHE A 229 14.67 -6.76 2.71
CA PHE A 229 14.13 -5.93 1.64
C PHE A 229 13.75 -6.79 0.44
N ALA A 230 12.47 -6.82 0.07
CA ALA A 230 12.01 -7.49 -1.15
C ALA A 230 11.69 -6.49 -2.27
N VAL A 231 12.27 -6.71 -3.45
CA VAL A 231 11.88 -6.05 -4.70
C VAL A 231 11.04 -7.00 -5.52
N MET A 232 9.74 -6.73 -5.60
CA MET A 232 8.78 -7.45 -6.41
C MET A 232 8.59 -6.76 -7.75
N SER A 233 8.84 -7.47 -8.85
CA SER A 233 8.43 -6.95 -10.16
C SER A 233 6.90 -7.01 -10.29
N THR A 234 6.34 -6.17 -11.15
CA THR A 234 4.88 -6.15 -11.41
C THR A 234 4.32 -7.54 -11.70
N ILE A 235 3.12 -7.81 -11.22
CA ILE A 235 2.31 -9.01 -11.51
C ILE A 235 2.06 -9.17 -13.02
N THR A 236 1.39 -10.24 -13.45
CA THR A 236 1.00 -10.39 -14.86
C THR A 236 0.23 -9.14 -15.34
N ALA A 237 0.43 -8.74 -16.58
CA ALA A 237 -0.30 -7.66 -17.24
C ALA A 237 -0.57 -8.12 -18.69
N PRO A 238 -1.63 -8.91 -18.93
CA PRO A 238 -1.79 -9.74 -20.13
C PRO A 238 -1.61 -8.98 -21.45
N GLU A 239 -2.16 -7.76 -21.53
CA GLU A 239 -2.10 -6.92 -22.73
C GLU A 239 -0.76 -6.22 -22.90
N ARG A 240 0.11 -6.22 -21.88
CA ARG A 240 1.39 -5.49 -21.84
C ARG A 240 2.62 -6.39 -21.81
N GLU A 241 2.44 -7.72 -21.71
CA GLU A 241 3.56 -8.65 -21.55
C GLU A 241 4.60 -8.52 -22.66
N GLU A 242 4.12 -8.38 -23.90
CA GLU A 242 4.95 -8.31 -25.11
C GLU A 242 4.83 -6.97 -25.85
N VAL A 243 4.03 -6.03 -25.34
CA VAL A 243 3.83 -4.72 -25.97
C VAL A 243 4.85 -3.72 -25.40
N PRO A 244 5.73 -3.15 -26.24
CA PRO A 244 6.67 -2.13 -25.79
C PRO A 244 5.94 -0.87 -25.33
N GLY A 245 6.35 -0.33 -24.18
CA GLY A 245 5.96 1.01 -23.75
C GLY A 245 6.77 2.12 -24.44
N PRO A 246 6.63 3.39 -24.03
CA PRO A 246 7.30 4.53 -24.66
C PRO A 246 8.83 4.44 -24.68
N SER A 247 9.45 3.74 -23.72
CA SER A 247 10.91 3.52 -23.70
C SER A 247 11.37 2.29 -24.50
N GLY A 248 10.47 1.65 -25.25
CA GLY A 248 10.76 0.45 -26.03
C GLY A 248 10.90 -0.83 -25.20
N MET A 249 10.66 -0.77 -23.89
CA MET A 249 10.64 -1.97 -23.04
C MET A 249 9.25 -2.59 -22.94
N THR A 250 9.17 -3.91 -23.08
CA THR A 250 7.97 -4.68 -22.71
C THR A 250 7.91 -4.89 -21.20
N MET A 251 6.76 -5.33 -20.68
CA MET A 251 6.66 -5.68 -19.25
C MET A 251 7.64 -6.80 -18.89
N ARG A 252 7.81 -7.80 -19.76
CA ARG A 252 8.77 -8.90 -19.58
C ARG A 252 10.21 -8.41 -19.49
N GLU A 253 10.60 -7.48 -20.35
CA GLU A 253 11.92 -6.85 -20.31
C GLU A 253 12.13 -6.05 -19.01
N CYS A 254 11.14 -5.26 -18.59
CA CYS A 254 11.20 -4.57 -17.30
C CYS A 254 11.46 -5.54 -16.13
N ARG A 255 10.75 -6.68 -16.07
CA ARG A 255 11.00 -7.70 -15.02
C ARG A 255 12.42 -8.26 -15.08
N ALA A 256 12.95 -8.50 -16.28
CA ALA A 256 14.30 -9.02 -16.47
C ALA A 256 15.37 -8.02 -15.96
N HIS A 257 15.22 -6.73 -16.27
CA HIS A 257 16.12 -5.68 -15.79
C HIS A 257 16.03 -5.47 -14.27
N ILE A 258 14.81 -5.52 -13.69
CA ILE A 258 14.62 -5.46 -12.23
C ILE A 258 15.34 -6.64 -11.55
N ARG A 259 15.17 -7.86 -12.07
CA ARG A 259 15.85 -9.06 -11.55
C ARG A 259 17.37 -8.90 -11.64
N ARG A 260 17.87 -8.43 -12.79
CA ARG A 260 19.32 -8.20 -13.01
C ARG A 260 19.90 -7.22 -11.99
N ALA A 261 19.21 -6.12 -11.69
CA ALA A 261 19.68 -5.15 -10.69
C ALA A 261 19.75 -5.76 -9.27
N VAL A 262 18.73 -6.54 -8.88
CA VAL A 262 18.74 -7.23 -7.58
C VAL A 262 19.85 -8.27 -7.50
N THR A 263 20.03 -9.08 -8.55
CA THR A 263 21.15 -10.04 -8.63
C THR A 263 22.49 -9.33 -8.48
N LEU A 264 22.70 -8.24 -9.22
CA LEU A 264 23.93 -7.45 -9.14
C LEU A 264 24.20 -6.96 -7.71
N LEU A 265 23.20 -6.40 -7.02
CA LEU A 265 23.36 -5.95 -5.63
C LEU A 265 23.69 -7.08 -4.66
N ARG A 266 23.07 -8.26 -4.83
CA ARG A 266 23.35 -9.45 -4.03
C ARG A 266 24.76 -9.98 -4.26
N ASP A 267 25.20 -10.04 -5.51
CA ASP A 267 26.56 -10.45 -5.89
C ASP A 267 27.62 -9.49 -5.31
N HIS A 268 27.21 -8.25 -5.01
CA HIS A 268 28.02 -7.23 -4.33
C HIS A 268 27.69 -7.10 -2.83
N GLY A 269 27.22 -8.19 -2.19
CA GLY A 269 27.20 -8.35 -0.74
C GLY A 269 25.86 -8.11 -0.04
N ASP A 270 24.81 -7.62 -0.71
CA ASP A 270 23.49 -7.43 -0.07
C ASP A 270 22.72 -8.75 0.07
N THR A 271 23.06 -9.52 1.10
CA THR A 271 22.47 -10.85 1.33
C THR A 271 21.00 -10.80 1.77
N ARG A 272 20.52 -9.62 2.20
CA ARG A 272 19.18 -9.35 2.75
C ARG A 272 18.22 -8.72 1.73
N LEU A 273 18.66 -8.57 0.48
CA LEU A 273 17.84 -8.12 -0.64
C LEU A 273 17.30 -9.30 -1.43
N HIS A 274 15.99 -9.35 -1.68
CA HIS A 274 15.32 -10.47 -2.33
C HIS A 274 14.57 -10.01 -3.56
N TYR A 275 14.68 -10.75 -4.66
CA TYR A 275 13.82 -10.55 -5.82
C TYR A 275 12.59 -11.45 -5.71
N LEU A 276 11.40 -10.89 -5.88
CA LEU A 276 10.16 -11.64 -6.00
C LEU A 276 9.62 -11.51 -7.43
N HIS A 277 9.41 -12.65 -8.10
CA HIS A 277 8.84 -12.66 -9.44
C HIS A 277 7.33 -12.42 -9.38
N GLY A 278 6.88 -11.23 -9.77
CA GLY A 278 5.46 -10.85 -9.71
C GLY A 278 4.47 -11.88 -10.27
N PRO A 279 4.72 -12.50 -11.44
CA PRO A 279 3.87 -13.56 -11.98
C PRO A 279 3.77 -14.84 -11.12
N GLU A 280 4.72 -15.12 -10.21
CA GLU A 280 4.55 -16.21 -9.22
C GLU A 280 3.53 -15.82 -8.14
N VAL A 281 3.42 -14.53 -7.83
CA VAL A 281 2.42 -14.00 -6.90
C VAL A 281 1.04 -13.96 -7.56
N PHE A 282 0.95 -13.41 -8.77
CA PHE A 282 -0.31 -13.25 -9.50
C PHE A 282 -0.02 -13.33 -11.01
N GLY A 283 -0.06 -14.55 -11.51
CA GLY A 283 0.30 -14.92 -12.89
C GLY A 283 -0.90 -15.04 -13.83
N PRO A 284 -0.68 -15.53 -15.07
CA PRO A 284 -1.71 -15.60 -16.12
C PRO A 284 -2.99 -16.38 -15.72
N ALA A 285 -2.88 -17.41 -14.87
CA ALA A 285 -4.05 -18.14 -14.38
C ALA A 285 -4.99 -17.28 -13.49
N CYS A 286 -4.52 -16.12 -13.03
CA CYS A 286 -5.27 -15.16 -12.24
C CYS A 286 -5.87 -14.02 -13.07
N THR A 287 -5.73 -14.02 -14.41
CA THR A 287 -6.31 -12.96 -15.27
C THR A 287 -7.82 -12.79 -15.05
N ARG A 288 -8.56 -13.89 -14.83
CA ARG A 288 -9.99 -13.88 -14.48
C ARG A 288 -10.34 -13.19 -13.15
N LEU A 289 -9.33 -12.86 -12.34
CA LEU A 289 -9.46 -12.18 -11.05
C LEU A 289 -9.01 -10.73 -11.14
N MET A 290 -8.80 -10.20 -12.35
CA MET A 290 -8.50 -8.79 -12.60
C MET A 290 -9.78 -7.99 -12.81
N LEU A 291 -9.69 -6.68 -12.59
CA LEU A 291 -10.74 -5.76 -13.00
C LEU A 291 -10.91 -5.84 -14.50
N GLU A 292 -12.17 -5.99 -14.95
CA GLU A 292 -12.46 -5.91 -16.36
C GLU A 292 -12.14 -4.51 -16.88
N PRO A 293 -11.53 -4.42 -18.07
CA PRO A 293 -11.10 -3.15 -18.60
C PRO A 293 -12.28 -2.37 -19.17
N GLU A 294 -12.67 -1.27 -18.54
CA GLU A 294 -13.46 -0.24 -19.20
C GLU A 294 -12.50 0.75 -19.90
N GLY A 295 -12.05 0.38 -21.11
CA GLY A 295 -11.18 1.23 -21.94
C GLY A 295 -9.70 1.30 -21.52
N ALA A 296 -9.18 0.30 -20.80
CA ALA A 296 -7.78 0.22 -20.38
C ALA A 296 -7.24 -1.22 -20.44
N ASP A 297 -5.98 -1.47 -20.06
CA ASP A 297 -5.44 -2.83 -19.98
C ASP A 297 -5.77 -3.49 -18.62
N ARG A 298 -5.80 -4.82 -18.58
CA ARG A 298 -5.95 -5.55 -17.33
C ARG A 298 -4.63 -5.49 -16.55
N LEU A 299 -4.66 -4.69 -15.49
CA LEU A 299 -3.50 -4.45 -14.63
C LEU A 299 -3.82 -4.61 -13.14
N HIS A 300 -5.06 -4.33 -12.74
CA HIS A 300 -5.47 -4.30 -11.35
C HIS A 300 -6.22 -5.57 -10.97
N PRO A 301 -5.88 -6.24 -9.85
CA PRO A 301 -6.74 -7.27 -9.29
C PRO A 301 -8.13 -6.70 -8.98
N ALA A 302 -9.18 -7.45 -9.28
CA ALA A 302 -10.52 -7.18 -8.76
C ALA A 302 -10.61 -7.60 -7.28
N ALA A 303 -11.78 -7.36 -6.68
CA ALA A 303 -12.10 -7.68 -5.29
C ALA A 303 -11.65 -9.10 -4.88
N ALA A 304 -11.93 -10.11 -5.71
CA ALA A 304 -11.57 -11.50 -5.47
C ALA A 304 -10.07 -11.80 -5.69
N GLY A 305 -9.36 -10.95 -6.45
CA GLY A 305 -7.94 -11.07 -6.71
C GLY A 305 -7.07 -10.63 -5.54
N HIS A 306 -7.49 -9.60 -4.79
CA HIS A 306 -6.72 -9.06 -3.66
C HIS A 306 -6.37 -10.11 -2.57
N PRO A 307 -7.30 -10.98 -2.11
CA PRO A 307 -6.97 -12.05 -1.17
C PRO A 307 -5.98 -13.08 -1.71
N VAL A 308 -6.04 -13.41 -3.00
CA VAL A 308 -5.13 -14.34 -3.68
C VAL A 308 -3.73 -13.72 -3.76
N LEU A 309 -3.64 -12.47 -4.21
CA LEU A 309 -2.41 -11.69 -4.26
C LEU A 309 -1.75 -11.63 -2.88
N ALA A 310 -2.52 -11.26 -1.85
CA ALA A 310 -2.04 -11.17 -0.46
C ALA A 310 -1.47 -12.51 0.04
N SER A 311 -2.21 -13.60 -0.12
CA SER A 311 -1.81 -14.94 0.36
C SER A 311 -0.53 -15.43 -0.32
N ARG A 312 -0.45 -15.29 -1.65
CA ARG A 312 0.73 -15.73 -2.42
C ARG A 312 1.94 -14.84 -2.15
N PHE A 313 1.73 -13.53 -1.97
CA PHE A 313 2.80 -12.61 -1.60
C PHE A 313 3.41 -12.98 -0.24
N THR A 314 2.58 -13.18 0.78
CA THR A 314 3.03 -13.65 2.10
C THR A 314 3.79 -14.97 1.98
N THR A 315 3.25 -15.95 1.24
CA THR A 315 3.90 -17.24 1.01
C THR A 315 5.31 -17.08 0.42
N LEU A 316 5.47 -16.20 -0.58
CA LEU A 316 6.76 -15.96 -1.22
C LEU A 316 7.74 -15.21 -0.31
N LEU A 317 7.29 -14.24 0.49
CA LEU A 317 8.14 -13.60 1.50
C LEU A 317 8.70 -14.63 2.51
N HIS A 318 7.84 -15.53 3.02
CA HIS A 318 8.29 -16.58 3.93
C HIS A 318 9.26 -17.55 3.27
N ARG A 319 8.99 -18.00 2.03
CA ARG A 319 9.91 -18.88 1.28
C ARG A 319 11.28 -18.23 1.05
N ALA A 320 11.29 -16.93 0.73
CA ALA A 320 12.51 -16.15 0.58
C ALA A 320 13.22 -15.84 1.91
N ARG A 321 12.58 -16.16 3.06
CA ARG A 321 13.01 -15.73 4.42
C ARG A 321 13.16 -14.21 4.54
N CYS A 322 12.37 -13.48 3.75
CA CYS A 322 12.30 -12.02 3.75
C CYS A 322 11.12 -11.57 4.62
N VAL A 323 11.23 -11.83 5.93
CA VAL A 323 10.23 -11.47 6.94
C VAL A 323 10.92 -10.70 8.06
N PRO A 324 10.19 -9.89 8.86
CA PRO A 324 10.80 -9.12 9.94
C PRO A 324 11.65 -9.99 10.86
N ILE A 325 12.82 -9.48 11.25
CA ILE A 325 13.63 -10.11 12.28
C ILE A 325 12.99 -9.76 13.61
N LEU A 326 12.28 -10.70 14.22
CA LEU A 326 11.83 -10.53 15.60
C LEU A 326 13.08 -10.58 16.48
N MET A 327 13.51 -9.43 16.99
CA MET A 327 14.48 -9.42 18.08
C MET A 327 13.76 -10.05 19.28
N THR A 328 14.17 -11.26 19.66
CA THR A 328 13.88 -11.78 21.00
C THR A 328 14.42 -10.74 21.97
N ALA A 329 13.55 -10.18 22.80
CA ALA A 329 13.99 -9.34 23.90
C ALA A 329 15.08 -10.12 24.65
N ALA A 330 16.28 -9.55 24.73
CA ALA A 330 17.29 -10.06 25.64
C ALA A 330 16.64 -10.11 27.03
N GLN A 331 16.59 -11.31 27.61
CA GLN A 331 16.20 -11.52 29.00
C GLN A 331 17.20 -10.85 29.93
#